data_AF-A0A8S3PQD5-F1
#
_entry.id   AF-A0A8S3PQD5-F1
#
_cell.length_a   1.000
_cell.length_b   1.000
_cell.length_c   1.000
_cell.angle_alpha   90.00
_cell.angle_beta   90.00
_cell.angle_gamma   90.00
#
_symmetry.space_group_name_H-M   'P 1'
#
loop_
_entity.id
_entity.type
_entity.pdbx_description
1 polymer ?
#
loop_
_entity_poly.entity_id
_entity_poly.type
_entity_poly.pdbx_seq_one_letter_code
_entity_poly.pdbx_strand_id
1 'polypeptide(L)'
;MQRYDAVLNYKQEDADWSRDMRGKELVTPVDLQRWVIVFTRKNSAMAQDLVQTLSKVGPPMGMRIAQPTPCEIPDDRNDSYLSALRQQVQQDTQMALCILPTNRKDRYDAIKNSAVLITQLKGLMVVGIDTYHDSAKKGRSVGGIVCSMNRNLTRYYSSTTFQMQTQELVDGACIKLRGALEKYHEVNGALPERIIVFRDGVGDGQLQAVHEHEIPQMIDCFKKAGGTEYSPKVGVVVVKKRINTRFFASLNRGQLGNPPPGTIIDTEVTKPEWYDFFLVSQSVRQGTVTPTHYNVVWDTTGLKPDHMQRLTYKMCHLYYNWPGTIRVPAPCQYAHKLAFLVGQSIHRDPSPALADRLYFL
;
A
#
# COMPACT_ATOMS: atom_id res chain seq x y z
N MET A 1 -37.31 -34.39 -25.19
CA MET A 1 -37.39 -32.94 -25.44
C MET A 1 -36.04 -32.52 -26.00
N GLN A 2 -35.97 -32.41 -27.34
CA GLN A 2 -34.73 -32.29 -28.11
C GLN A 2 -34.00 -30.98 -27.77
N ARG A 3 -32.76 -31.08 -27.27
CA ARG A 3 -31.80 -29.98 -27.29
C ARG A 3 -31.30 -29.87 -28.73
N TYR A 4 -31.68 -28.79 -29.41
CA TYR A 4 -31.08 -28.42 -30.68
C TYR A 4 -29.61 -28.06 -30.42
N ASP A 5 -28.71 -28.99 -30.73
CA ASP A 5 -27.29 -28.69 -30.88
C ASP A 5 -27.13 -27.75 -32.07
N ALA A 6 -27.05 -26.45 -31.78
CA ALA A 6 -26.73 -25.45 -32.78
C ALA A 6 -25.30 -25.72 -33.28
N VAL A 7 -25.20 -26.25 -34.49
CA VAL A 7 -23.94 -26.46 -35.21
C VAL A 7 -23.24 -25.10 -35.34
N LEU A 8 -22.18 -24.89 -34.55
CA LEU A 8 -21.29 -23.75 -34.67
C LEU A 8 -20.47 -23.94 -35.95
N ASN A 9 -20.70 -23.09 -36.96
CA ASN A 9 -19.94 -23.10 -38.20
C ASN A 9 -18.58 -22.43 -37.96
N TYR A 10 -17.67 -23.17 -37.33
CA TYR A 10 -16.29 -22.75 -37.16
C TYR A 10 -15.60 -22.65 -38.52
N LYS A 11 -15.33 -21.42 -38.96
CA LYS A 11 -14.42 -21.15 -40.08
C LYS A 11 -13.01 -20.94 -39.53
N GLN A 12 -12.17 -21.94 -39.71
CA GLN A 12 -10.78 -21.97 -39.22
C GLN A 12 -9.91 -20.82 -39.76
N GLU A 13 -10.32 -20.22 -40.88
CA GLU A 13 -9.64 -19.15 -41.60
C GLU A 13 -9.76 -17.77 -40.94
N ASP A 14 -10.84 -17.48 -40.21
CA ASP A 14 -11.06 -16.16 -39.57
C ASP A 14 -11.00 -16.19 -38.03
N ALA A 15 -11.08 -17.38 -37.42
CA ALA A 15 -11.04 -17.59 -35.96
C ALA A 15 -11.95 -16.63 -35.13
N ASP A 16 -13.04 -16.15 -35.72
CA ASP A 16 -13.98 -15.20 -35.09
C ASP A 16 -15.35 -15.85 -34.92
N TRP A 17 -15.74 -16.11 -33.67
CA TRP A 17 -17.06 -16.61 -33.29
C TRP A 17 -17.94 -15.53 -32.65
N SER A 18 -17.56 -14.25 -32.73
CA SER A 18 -18.27 -13.13 -32.10
C SER A 18 -19.71 -12.98 -32.62
N ARG A 19 -19.98 -13.38 -33.87
CA ARG A 19 -21.34 -13.37 -34.44
C ARG A 19 -22.22 -14.47 -33.89
N ASP A 20 -21.66 -15.66 -33.62
CA ASP A 20 -22.38 -16.86 -33.16
C ASP A 20 -22.64 -16.87 -31.65
N MET A 21 -21.96 -15.98 -30.91
CA MET A 21 -22.20 -15.72 -29.48
C MET A 21 -23.33 -14.73 -29.23
N ARG A 22 -23.82 -14.00 -30.25
CA ARG A 22 -24.91 -13.03 -30.06
C ARG A 22 -26.20 -13.75 -29.69
N GLY A 23 -26.71 -13.47 -28.49
CA GLY A 23 -27.96 -14.02 -27.97
C GLY A 23 -27.85 -15.40 -27.34
N LYS A 24 -26.63 -15.90 -27.08
CA LYS A 24 -26.41 -17.13 -26.29
C LYS A 24 -26.02 -16.77 -24.86
N GLU A 25 -26.57 -17.52 -23.91
CA GLU A 25 -26.22 -17.39 -22.50
C GLU A 25 -24.80 -17.88 -22.23
N LEU A 26 -24.12 -17.22 -21.29
CA LEU A 26 -22.83 -17.69 -20.78
C LEU A 26 -23.02 -18.99 -20.00
N VAL A 27 -22.01 -19.86 -20.03
CA VAL A 27 -22.03 -21.15 -19.29
C VAL A 27 -22.19 -20.95 -17.78
N THR A 28 -21.62 -19.87 -17.24
CA THR A 28 -21.75 -19.47 -15.83
C THR A 28 -21.83 -17.94 -15.75
N PRO A 29 -23.03 -17.33 -15.86
CA PRO A 29 -23.17 -15.89 -15.76
C PRO A 29 -22.97 -15.43 -14.31
N VAL A 30 -22.32 -14.27 -14.13
CA VAL A 30 -22.20 -13.61 -12.83
C VAL A 30 -22.97 -12.31 -12.88
N ASP A 31 -24.00 -12.18 -12.03
CA ASP A 31 -24.79 -10.95 -11.95
C ASP A 31 -23.94 -9.78 -11.44
N LEU A 32 -24.04 -8.64 -12.12
CA LEU A 32 -23.36 -7.40 -11.78
C LEU A 32 -24.34 -6.49 -11.02
N GLN A 33 -24.39 -6.63 -9.70
CA GLN A 33 -25.34 -5.96 -8.82
C GLN A 33 -24.79 -4.67 -8.21
N ARG A 34 -23.49 -4.65 -7.86
CA ARG A 34 -22.86 -3.51 -7.18
C ARG A 34 -21.59 -3.11 -7.90
N TRP A 35 -21.67 -2.04 -8.68
CA TRP A 35 -20.55 -1.53 -9.44
C TRP A 35 -20.61 -0.01 -9.57
N VAL A 36 -19.45 0.58 -9.80
CA VAL A 36 -19.27 2.04 -9.87
C VAL A 36 -18.80 2.40 -11.27
N ILE A 37 -19.32 3.50 -11.80
CA ILE A 37 -18.83 4.09 -13.06
C ILE A 37 -18.24 5.47 -12.79
N VAL A 38 -16.96 5.66 -13.12
CA VAL A 38 -16.22 6.91 -12.92
C VAL A 38 -16.03 7.59 -14.27
N PHE A 39 -16.50 8.84 -14.40
CA PHE A 39 -16.45 9.58 -15.66
C PHE A 39 -16.31 11.08 -15.42
N THR A 40 -15.72 11.80 -16.38
CA THR A 40 -15.67 13.27 -16.32
C THR A 40 -17.00 13.87 -16.76
N ARG A 41 -17.30 15.10 -16.33
CA ARG A 41 -18.50 15.84 -16.77
C ARG A 41 -18.67 15.86 -18.30
N LYS A 42 -17.57 15.98 -19.04
CA LYS A 42 -17.55 15.96 -20.51
C LYS A 42 -17.99 14.63 -21.11
N ASN A 43 -17.78 13.53 -20.40
CA ASN A 43 -18.05 12.17 -20.86
C ASN A 43 -19.37 11.59 -20.31
N SER A 44 -20.21 12.41 -19.66
CA SER A 44 -21.45 11.94 -19.03
C SER A 44 -22.40 11.23 -20.02
N ALA A 45 -22.56 11.78 -21.23
CA ALA A 45 -23.37 11.15 -22.28
C ALA A 45 -22.83 9.77 -22.69
N MET A 46 -21.50 9.63 -22.82
CA MET A 46 -20.85 8.36 -23.15
C MET A 46 -21.00 7.33 -22.03
N ALA A 47 -20.96 7.78 -20.76
CA ALA A 47 -21.20 6.93 -19.61
C ALA A 47 -22.63 6.38 -19.60
N GLN A 48 -23.62 7.24 -19.87
CA GLN A 48 -25.02 6.83 -19.96
C GLN A 48 -25.26 5.84 -21.10
N ASP A 49 -24.70 6.10 -22.28
CA ASP A 49 -24.83 5.21 -23.44
C ASP A 49 -24.19 3.84 -23.20
N LEU A 50 -23.02 3.81 -22.54
CA LEU A 50 -22.37 2.56 -22.15
C LEU A 50 -23.21 1.76 -21.15
N VAL A 51 -23.78 2.42 -20.13
CA VAL A 51 -24.65 1.77 -19.14
C VAL A 51 -25.93 1.22 -19.78
N GLN A 52 -26.54 1.97 -20.69
CA GLN A 52 -27.70 1.50 -21.46
C GLN A 52 -27.35 0.31 -22.35
N THR A 53 -26.18 0.34 -22.99
CA THR A 53 -25.69 -0.76 -23.83
C THR A 53 -25.48 -2.00 -22.99
N LEU A 54 -24.77 -1.90 -21.86
CA LEU A 54 -24.57 -3.01 -20.91
C LEU A 54 -25.91 -3.59 -20.43
N SER A 55 -26.86 -2.74 -20.06
CA SER A 55 -28.19 -3.17 -19.60
C SER A 55 -28.99 -3.92 -20.68
N LYS A 56 -28.74 -3.62 -21.97
CA LYS A 56 -29.38 -4.31 -23.11
C LYS A 56 -28.69 -5.62 -23.47
N VAL A 57 -27.36 -5.68 -23.40
CA VAL A 57 -26.59 -6.86 -23.82
C VAL A 57 -26.38 -7.89 -22.70
N GLY A 58 -26.45 -7.48 -21.44
CA GLY A 58 -26.32 -8.38 -20.28
C GLY A 58 -27.38 -9.48 -20.23
N PRO A 59 -28.69 -9.16 -20.27
CA PRO A 59 -29.74 -10.16 -20.13
C PRO A 59 -29.72 -11.27 -21.20
N PRO A 60 -29.50 -10.99 -22.50
CA PRO A 60 -29.30 -12.03 -23.51
C PRO A 60 -28.11 -12.96 -23.26
N MET A 61 -27.14 -12.54 -22.45
CA MET A 61 -25.97 -13.33 -22.05
C MET A 61 -26.20 -14.08 -20.72
N GLY A 62 -27.41 -14.01 -20.15
CA GLY A 62 -27.76 -14.59 -18.86
C GLY A 62 -27.28 -13.79 -17.65
N MET A 63 -26.73 -12.58 -17.84
CA MET A 63 -26.23 -11.72 -16.76
C MET A 63 -27.21 -10.61 -16.43
N ARG A 64 -27.60 -10.46 -15.16
CA ARG A 64 -28.34 -9.27 -14.71
C ARG A 64 -27.35 -8.15 -14.37
N ILE A 65 -27.50 -7.01 -15.04
CA ILE A 65 -26.69 -5.81 -14.80
C ILE A 65 -27.57 -4.75 -14.12
N ALA A 66 -27.29 -4.48 -12.84
CA ALA A 66 -27.95 -3.42 -12.08
C ALA A 66 -27.42 -2.04 -12.48
N GLN A 67 -28.13 -0.97 -12.11
CA GLN A 67 -27.65 0.39 -12.34
C GLN A 67 -26.38 0.66 -11.51
N PRO A 68 -25.30 1.21 -12.11
CA PRO A 68 -24.10 1.53 -11.37
C PRO A 68 -24.31 2.74 -10.46
N THR A 69 -23.48 2.86 -9.44
CA THR A 69 -23.30 4.11 -8.72
C THR A 69 -22.51 5.10 -9.61
N PRO A 70 -23.10 6.24 -10.02
CA PRO A 70 -22.41 7.20 -10.85
C PRO A 70 -21.41 8.01 -10.02
N CYS A 71 -20.19 8.16 -10.54
CA CYS A 71 -19.15 8.98 -9.94
C CYS A 71 -18.61 9.97 -10.97
N GLU A 72 -19.17 11.19 -10.95
CA GLU A 72 -18.71 12.28 -11.80
C GLU A 72 -17.47 12.95 -11.17
N ILE A 73 -16.41 13.10 -11.95
CA ILE A 73 -15.18 13.79 -11.55
C ILE A 73 -15.02 15.12 -12.29
N PRO A 74 -14.40 16.13 -11.65
CA PRO A 74 -14.32 17.49 -12.21
C PRO A 74 -13.35 17.60 -13.39
N ASP A 75 -12.29 16.78 -13.41
CA ASP A 75 -11.25 16.80 -14.43
C ASP A 75 -10.71 15.38 -14.72
N ASP A 76 -9.86 15.26 -15.73
CA ASP A 76 -9.26 13.99 -16.17
C ASP A 76 -7.87 13.72 -15.58
N ARG A 77 -7.54 14.36 -14.44
CA ARG A 77 -6.27 14.16 -13.73
C ARG A 77 -6.28 12.85 -12.95
N ASN A 78 -5.09 12.25 -12.81
CA ASN A 78 -4.93 10.99 -12.06
C ASN A 78 -5.52 11.08 -10.64
N ASP A 79 -5.21 12.16 -9.91
CA ASP A 79 -5.68 12.34 -8.53
C ASP A 79 -7.21 12.36 -8.41
N SER A 80 -7.92 12.89 -9.41
CA SER A 80 -9.39 12.93 -9.45
C SER A 80 -9.99 11.54 -9.64
N TYR A 81 -9.40 10.69 -10.51
CA TYR A 81 -9.81 9.29 -10.61
C TYR A 81 -9.49 8.51 -9.33
N LEU A 82 -8.33 8.77 -8.73
CA LEU A 82 -7.90 8.06 -7.52
C LEU A 82 -8.76 8.41 -6.30
N SER A 83 -9.13 9.69 -6.12
CA SER A 83 -10.01 10.13 -5.03
C SER A 83 -11.41 9.54 -5.19
N ALA A 84 -11.97 9.59 -6.40
CA ALA A 84 -13.25 8.99 -6.75
C ALA A 84 -13.29 7.48 -6.42
N LEU A 85 -12.28 6.73 -6.86
CA LEU A 85 -12.19 5.31 -6.58
C LEU A 85 -12.06 5.02 -5.07
N ARG A 86 -11.25 5.81 -4.33
CA ARG A 86 -11.13 5.63 -2.87
C ARG A 86 -12.42 5.93 -2.12
N GLN A 87 -13.23 6.87 -2.61
CA GLN A 87 -14.46 7.26 -1.96
C GLN A 87 -15.62 6.29 -2.24
N GLN A 88 -15.70 5.78 -3.48
CA GLN A 88 -16.86 5.02 -3.96
C GLN A 88 -16.67 3.50 -3.95
N VAL A 89 -15.42 3.00 -3.99
CA VAL A 89 -15.17 1.55 -3.98
C VAL A 89 -15.28 1.03 -2.54
N GLN A 90 -16.33 0.25 -2.28
CA GLN A 90 -16.57 -0.41 -1.01
C GLN A 90 -16.16 -1.90 -1.08
N GLN A 91 -16.20 -2.60 0.05
CA GLN A 91 -15.76 -4.00 0.13
C GLN A 91 -16.60 -4.96 -0.74
N ASP A 92 -17.85 -4.60 -1.02
CA ASP A 92 -18.84 -5.39 -1.74
C ASP A 92 -19.04 -4.94 -3.20
N THR A 93 -18.24 -3.96 -3.66
CA THR A 93 -18.21 -3.49 -5.03
C THR A 93 -17.56 -4.56 -5.92
N GLN A 94 -18.33 -5.08 -6.88
CA GLN A 94 -17.91 -6.13 -7.81
C GLN A 94 -17.04 -5.59 -8.96
N MET A 95 -17.27 -4.34 -9.37
CA MET A 95 -16.54 -3.73 -10.48
C MET A 95 -16.49 -2.20 -10.34
N ALA A 96 -15.36 -1.60 -10.75
CA ALA A 96 -15.23 -0.17 -10.94
C ALA A 96 -14.80 0.09 -12.40
N LEU A 97 -15.62 0.81 -13.15
CA LEU A 97 -15.42 1.09 -14.57
C LEU A 97 -15.06 2.57 -14.76
N CYS A 98 -13.86 2.87 -15.25
CA CYS A 98 -13.38 4.23 -15.45
C CYS A 98 -13.36 4.61 -16.94
N ILE A 99 -14.09 5.66 -17.32
CA ILE A 99 -14.11 6.18 -18.68
C ILE A 99 -12.99 7.19 -18.87
N LEU A 100 -11.97 6.81 -19.64
CA LEU A 100 -10.83 7.64 -19.96
C LEU A 100 -11.05 8.38 -21.29
N PRO A 101 -10.81 9.70 -21.37
CA PRO A 101 -11.00 10.46 -22.62
C PRO A 101 -9.96 10.12 -23.71
N THR A 102 -8.84 9.47 -23.37
CA THR A 102 -7.79 9.08 -24.32
C THR A 102 -7.11 7.77 -23.89
N ASN A 103 -6.52 7.04 -24.82
CA ASN A 103 -5.73 5.82 -24.56
C ASN A 103 -4.30 6.07 -24.02
N ARG A 104 -4.16 7.01 -23.07
CA ARG A 104 -2.87 7.35 -22.48
C ARG A 104 -2.44 6.29 -21.45
N LYS A 105 -1.34 5.60 -21.73
CA LYS A 105 -0.80 4.48 -20.94
C LYS A 105 -0.56 4.83 -19.46
N ASP A 106 -0.02 6.02 -19.19
CA ASP A 106 0.29 6.48 -17.83
C ASP A 106 -0.95 6.60 -16.92
N ARG A 107 -2.11 6.94 -17.50
CA ARG A 107 -3.38 7.03 -16.76
C ARG A 107 -3.96 5.66 -16.44
N TYR A 108 -3.93 4.78 -17.44
CA TYR A 108 -4.34 3.38 -17.27
C TYR A 108 -3.48 2.69 -16.20
N ASP A 109 -2.16 2.91 -16.25
CA ASP A 109 -1.22 2.40 -15.26
C ASP A 109 -1.51 2.98 -13.87
N ALA A 110 -1.74 4.29 -13.72
CA ALA A 110 -2.08 4.89 -12.43
C ALA A 110 -3.37 4.31 -11.80
N ILE A 111 -4.43 4.12 -12.61
CA ILE A 111 -5.71 3.54 -12.17
C ILE A 111 -5.53 2.07 -11.78
N LYS A 112 -4.89 1.27 -12.63
CA LYS A 112 -4.64 -0.15 -12.31
C LYS A 112 -3.72 -0.32 -11.11
N ASN A 113 -2.63 0.45 -11.02
CA ASN A 113 -1.68 0.37 -9.91
C ASN A 113 -2.34 0.77 -8.59
N SER A 114 -3.25 1.75 -8.60
CA SER A 114 -4.01 2.12 -7.40
C SER A 114 -5.07 1.07 -7.02
N ALA A 115 -5.92 0.67 -7.96
CA ALA A 115 -7.05 -0.22 -7.73
C ALA A 115 -6.64 -1.67 -7.39
N VAL A 116 -5.57 -2.19 -8.00
CA VAL A 116 -5.17 -3.60 -7.85
C VAL A 116 -4.36 -3.87 -6.57
N LEU A 117 -3.49 -2.94 -6.13
CA LEU A 117 -2.58 -3.24 -5.01
C LEU A 117 -3.19 -3.08 -3.60
N ILE A 118 -4.19 -2.20 -3.42
CA ILE A 118 -4.87 -2.03 -2.11
C ILE A 118 -5.93 -3.11 -1.89
N THR A 119 -6.50 -3.64 -2.98
CA THR A 119 -7.59 -4.63 -2.89
C THR A 119 -7.11 -6.07 -2.78
N GLN A 120 -5.90 -6.40 -3.25
CA GLN A 120 -5.44 -7.80 -3.35
C GLN A 120 -4.65 -8.34 -2.15
N LEU A 121 -4.15 -7.51 -1.23
CA LEU A 121 -3.45 -8.00 -0.04
C LEU A 121 -4.43 -8.11 1.14
N LYS A 122 -5.23 -9.19 1.13
CA LYS A 122 -6.04 -9.57 2.31
C LYS A 122 -5.10 -9.86 3.50
N GLY A 123 -5.57 -9.53 4.71
CA GLY A 123 -4.82 -9.78 5.94
C GLY A 123 -3.47 -9.05 6.04
N LEU A 124 -3.29 -7.91 5.38
CA LEU A 124 -2.06 -7.12 5.48
C LEU A 124 -2.07 -6.25 6.75
N MET A 125 -0.99 -6.31 7.50
CA MET A 125 -0.61 -5.34 8.53
C MET A 125 0.71 -4.68 8.13
N VAL A 126 0.76 -3.34 8.12
CA VAL A 126 1.97 -2.56 7.93
C VAL A 126 2.40 -1.98 9.27
N VAL A 127 3.67 -2.16 9.61
CA VAL A 127 4.28 -1.73 10.88
C VAL A 127 5.36 -0.69 10.58
N GLY A 128 5.40 0.38 11.34
CA GLY A 128 6.49 1.36 11.36
C GLY A 128 7.21 1.28 12.70
N ILE A 129 8.54 1.22 12.66
CA ILE A 129 9.41 1.23 13.84
C ILE A 129 10.44 2.33 13.68
N ASP A 130 10.55 3.22 14.66
CA ASP A 130 11.60 4.24 14.74
C ASP A 130 12.14 4.33 16.17
N THR A 131 13.36 4.83 16.30
CA THR A 131 14.02 5.01 17.60
C THR A 131 14.47 6.45 17.76
N TYR A 132 14.04 7.09 18.86
CA TYR A 132 14.50 8.40 19.28
C TYR A 132 15.59 8.27 20.35
N HIS A 133 16.70 8.98 20.15
CA HIS A 133 17.79 9.10 21.12
C HIS A 133 17.89 10.55 21.60
N ASP A 134 17.77 10.77 22.92
CA ASP A 134 17.97 12.11 23.50
C ASP A 134 19.46 12.46 23.50
N SER A 135 19.81 13.55 22.81
CA SER A 135 21.20 14.03 22.72
C SER A 135 21.68 14.69 24.03
N ALA A 136 20.75 15.17 24.85
CA ALA A 136 21.03 15.88 26.11
C ALA A 136 21.09 14.94 27.32
N LYS A 137 20.32 13.84 27.32
CA LYS A 137 20.33 12.81 28.38
C LYS A 137 20.89 11.50 27.83
N LYS A 138 22.21 11.31 27.98
CA LYS A 138 22.88 10.04 27.65
C LYS A 138 22.22 8.89 28.41
N GLY A 139 21.78 7.84 27.70
CA GLY A 139 21.46 6.54 28.29
C GLY A 139 20.03 6.00 28.12
N ARG A 140 19.07 6.80 27.63
CA ARG A 140 17.69 6.33 27.33
C ARG A 140 17.29 6.60 25.89
N SER A 141 16.77 5.56 25.24
CA SER A 141 16.18 5.64 23.90
C SER A 141 14.71 5.26 23.98
N VAL A 142 13.89 5.86 23.12
CA VAL A 142 12.46 5.54 23.01
C VAL A 142 12.20 4.95 21.64
N GLY A 143 11.70 3.72 21.59
CA GLY A 143 11.22 3.08 20.39
C GLY A 143 9.73 3.37 20.20
N GLY A 144 9.34 3.88 19.04
CA GLY A 144 7.96 4.01 18.62
C GLY A 144 7.60 2.86 17.69
N ILE A 145 6.46 2.21 17.94
CA ILE A 145 5.92 1.13 17.11
C ILE A 145 4.49 1.51 16.75
N VAL A 146 4.21 1.56 15.44
CA VAL A 146 2.89 1.93 14.90
C VAL A 146 2.45 0.88 13.89
N CYS A 147 1.31 0.24 14.12
CA CYS A 147 0.80 -0.86 13.31
C CYS A 147 -0.55 -0.48 12.69
N SER A 148 -0.76 -0.76 11.40
CA SER A 148 -2.06 -0.55 10.75
C SER A 148 -3.08 -1.61 11.18
N MET A 149 -4.32 -1.22 11.44
CA MET A 149 -5.34 -2.10 12.02
C MET A 149 -6.44 -2.53 11.04
N ASN A 150 -6.58 -1.88 9.89
CA ASN A 150 -7.66 -2.15 8.94
C ASN A 150 -7.16 -2.31 7.51
N ARG A 151 -7.97 -2.93 6.66
CA ARG A 151 -7.66 -3.21 5.24
C ARG A 151 -7.21 -1.98 4.44
N ASN A 152 -7.77 -0.81 4.74
CA ASN A 152 -7.44 0.43 4.03
C ASN A 152 -6.13 1.07 4.55
N LEU A 153 -5.52 0.50 5.59
CA LEU A 153 -4.29 0.97 6.22
C LEU A 153 -4.41 2.41 6.73
N THR A 154 -5.58 2.76 7.27
CA THR A 154 -5.92 4.13 7.72
C THR A 154 -6.07 4.27 9.23
N ARG A 155 -6.33 3.17 9.93
CA ARG A 155 -6.40 3.12 11.39
C ARG A 155 -5.12 2.51 11.92
N TYR A 156 -4.62 3.04 13.03
CA TYR A 156 -3.34 2.61 13.60
C TYR A 156 -3.47 2.32 15.09
N TYR A 157 -2.74 1.30 15.52
CA TYR A 157 -2.41 1.04 16.91
C TYR A 157 -0.99 1.53 17.15
N SER A 158 -0.78 2.24 18.25
CA SER A 158 0.48 2.88 18.59
C SER A 158 0.96 2.48 19.96
N SER A 159 2.26 2.29 20.10
CA SER A 159 2.87 1.88 21.35
C SER A 159 4.33 2.30 21.43
N THR A 160 4.82 2.50 22.64
CA THR A 160 6.21 2.85 22.90
C THR A 160 6.92 1.80 23.72
N THR A 161 8.24 1.70 23.53
CA THR A 161 9.15 0.94 24.37
C THR A 161 10.30 1.84 24.81
N PHE A 162 10.72 1.71 26.07
CA PHE A 162 11.88 2.40 26.61
C PHE A 162 13.05 1.45 26.60
N GLN A 163 14.17 1.90 26.05
CA GLN A 163 15.39 1.12 26.00
C GLN A 163 16.47 1.77 26.86
N MET A 164 17.03 0.99 27.78
CA MET A 164 18.26 1.31 28.49
C MET A 164 19.46 0.74 27.74
N GLN A 165 20.63 1.39 27.79
CA GLN A 165 21.84 1.01 27.04
C GLN A 165 22.31 -0.46 27.22
N THR A 166 21.86 -1.15 28.26
CA THR A 166 22.25 -2.52 28.59
C THR A 166 21.16 -3.57 28.34
N GLN A 167 19.96 -3.17 27.89
CA GLN A 167 18.88 -4.10 27.56
C GLN A 167 18.78 -4.32 26.06
N GLU A 168 18.63 -5.59 25.68
CA GLU A 168 18.41 -6.00 24.31
C GLU A 168 17.17 -5.30 23.75
N LEU A 169 17.30 -4.79 22.52
CA LEU A 169 16.31 -3.96 21.80
C LEU A 169 14.91 -4.60 21.70
N VAL A 170 14.80 -5.88 22.04
CA VAL A 170 13.87 -6.80 21.40
C VAL A 170 12.76 -7.27 22.34
N ASP A 171 13.03 -7.50 23.62
CA ASP A 171 12.01 -7.96 24.57
C ASP A 171 10.85 -6.98 24.70
N GLY A 172 11.16 -5.68 24.81
CA GLY A 172 10.16 -4.63 24.87
C GLY A 172 9.35 -4.53 23.57
N ALA A 173 10.03 -4.58 22.41
CA ALA A 173 9.37 -4.51 21.12
C ALA A 173 8.41 -5.69 20.90
N CYS A 174 8.80 -6.89 21.32
CA CYS A 174 7.98 -8.09 21.23
C CYS A 174 6.67 -8.00 22.02
N ILE A 175 6.72 -7.48 23.25
CA ILE A 175 5.51 -7.25 24.06
C ILE A 175 4.55 -6.30 23.34
N LYS A 176 5.10 -5.22 22.77
CA LYS A 176 4.29 -4.20 22.06
C LYS A 176 3.71 -4.74 20.75
N LEU A 177 4.47 -5.53 19.99
CA LEU A 177 4.00 -6.19 18.77
C LEU A 177 2.92 -7.24 19.06
N ARG A 178 3.02 -7.98 20.17
CA ARG A 178 1.96 -8.90 20.61
C ARG A 178 0.65 -8.16 20.86
N GLY A 179 0.68 -7.06 21.62
CA GLY A 179 -0.51 -6.24 21.85
C GLY A 179 -1.11 -5.69 20.56
N ALA A 180 -0.27 -5.34 19.57
CA ALA A 180 -0.75 -4.92 18.25
C ALA A 180 -1.44 -6.06 17.47
N LEU A 181 -0.95 -7.30 17.58
CA LEU A 181 -1.57 -8.48 16.96
C LEU A 181 -2.90 -8.84 17.63
N GLU A 182 -2.97 -8.80 18.96
CA GLU A 182 -4.20 -8.98 19.73
C GLU A 182 -5.24 -7.95 19.30
N LYS A 183 -4.85 -6.68 19.18
CA LYS A 183 -5.73 -5.61 18.70
C LYS A 183 -6.18 -5.82 17.25
N TYR A 184 -5.26 -6.25 16.38
CA TYR A 184 -5.62 -6.58 15.00
C TYR A 184 -6.66 -7.70 14.95
N HIS A 185 -6.51 -8.73 15.77
CA HIS A 185 -7.46 -9.83 15.87
C HIS A 185 -8.83 -9.36 16.39
N GLU A 186 -8.86 -8.50 17.43
CA GLU A 186 -10.10 -7.88 17.94
C GLU A 186 -10.86 -7.12 16.85
N VAL A 187 -10.14 -6.39 15.99
CA VAL A 187 -10.74 -5.54 14.96
C VAL A 187 -11.17 -6.33 13.71
N ASN A 188 -10.44 -7.39 13.35
CA ASN A 188 -10.62 -8.09 12.07
C ASN A 188 -11.18 -9.51 12.21
N GLY A 189 -11.28 -10.06 13.43
CA GLY A 189 -11.68 -11.45 13.69
C GLY A 189 -10.64 -12.50 13.28
N ALA A 190 -9.48 -12.07 12.76
CA ALA A 190 -8.40 -12.92 12.30
C ALA A 190 -7.05 -12.20 12.49
N LEU A 191 -5.98 -12.96 12.68
CA LEU A 191 -4.61 -12.44 12.68
C LEU A 191 -4.16 -12.07 11.25
N PRO A 192 -3.20 -11.14 11.09
CA PRO A 192 -2.75 -10.74 9.77
C PRO A 192 -1.98 -11.87 9.07
N GLU A 193 -2.40 -12.23 7.85
CA GLU A 193 -1.70 -13.21 7.01
C GLU A 193 -0.33 -12.70 6.54
N ARG A 194 -0.17 -11.38 6.41
CA ARG A 194 1.06 -10.74 5.94
C ARG A 194 1.40 -9.53 6.78
N ILE A 195 2.66 -9.43 7.20
CA ILE A 195 3.19 -8.30 7.97
C ILE A 195 4.34 -7.66 7.21
N ILE A 196 4.26 -6.36 6.95
CA ILE A 196 5.34 -5.59 6.33
C ILE A 196 5.84 -4.55 7.33
N VAL A 197 7.10 -4.64 7.71
CA VAL A 197 7.73 -3.82 8.73
C VAL A 197 8.67 -2.83 8.05
N PHE A 198 8.43 -1.54 8.25
CA PHE A 198 9.34 -0.48 7.85
C PHE A 198 10.12 0.01 9.08
N ARG A 199 11.43 -0.25 9.09
CA ARG A 199 12.36 0.06 10.19
C ARG A 199 13.24 1.26 9.82
N ASP A 200 12.99 2.41 10.44
CA ASP A 200 13.83 3.60 10.31
C ASP A 200 14.93 3.61 11.39
N GLY A 201 15.98 4.40 11.25
CA GLY A 201 17.00 4.60 12.28
C GLY A 201 18.18 3.60 12.29
N VAL A 202 18.38 2.85 11.21
CA VAL A 202 19.46 1.85 11.09
C VAL A 202 20.54 2.34 10.12
N GLY A 203 21.80 2.33 10.58
CA GLY A 203 22.96 2.65 9.74
C GLY A 203 23.41 1.48 8.85
N ASP A 204 24.22 1.76 7.82
CA ASP A 204 24.73 0.74 6.89
C ASP A 204 25.46 -0.42 7.59
N GLY A 205 26.32 -0.11 8.57
CA GLY A 205 27.06 -1.11 9.34
C GLY A 205 26.21 -1.95 10.30
N GLN A 206 24.93 -1.63 10.47
CA GLN A 206 24.01 -2.34 11.36
C GLN A 206 23.03 -3.25 10.61
N LEU A 207 23.00 -3.22 9.26
CA LEU A 207 22.08 -4.04 8.48
C LEU A 207 22.22 -5.53 8.78
N GLN A 208 23.47 -6.04 8.85
CA GLN A 208 23.73 -7.44 9.15
C GLN A 208 23.24 -7.82 10.55
N ALA A 209 23.47 -6.95 11.54
CA ALA A 209 22.99 -7.17 12.91
C ALA A 209 21.44 -7.19 12.98
N VAL A 210 20.76 -6.34 12.20
CA VAL A 210 19.29 -6.38 12.10
C VAL A 210 18.84 -7.72 11.52
N HIS A 211 19.48 -8.18 10.44
CA HIS A 211 19.17 -9.45 9.80
C HIS A 211 19.40 -10.66 10.72
N GLU A 212 20.53 -10.70 11.43
CA GLU A 212 20.94 -11.84 12.25
C GLU A 212 20.28 -11.87 13.63
N HIS A 213 19.90 -10.70 14.19
CA HIS A 213 19.42 -10.62 15.57
C HIS A 213 18.00 -10.06 15.69
N GLU A 214 17.67 -8.92 15.08
CA GLU A 214 16.34 -8.29 15.27
C GLU A 214 15.23 -9.08 14.56
N ILE A 215 15.47 -9.51 13.31
CA ILE A 215 14.43 -10.16 12.48
C ILE A 215 14.03 -11.53 13.03
N PRO A 216 14.94 -12.45 13.39
CA PRO A 216 14.56 -13.77 13.89
C PRO A 216 13.72 -13.67 15.17
N GLN A 217 14.09 -12.74 16.06
CA GLN A 217 13.35 -12.50 17.29
C GLN A 217 11.96 -11.89 17.01
N MET A 218 11.86 -10.95 16.07
CA MET A 218 10.56 -10.40 15.66
C MET A 218 9.63 -11.49 15.09
N ILE A 219 10.16 -12.39 14.27
CA ILE A 219 9.43 -13.54 13.73
C ILE A 219 8.99 -14.48 14.86
N ASP A 220 9.87 -14.79 15.80
CA ASP A 220 9.56 -15.60 16.98
C ASP A 220 8.44 -14.96 17.82
N CYS A 221 8.45 -13.64 17.98
CA CYS A 221 7.40 -12.91 18.68
C CYS A 221 6.06 -12.96 17.97
N PHE A 222 6.03 -12.91 16.62
CA PHE A 222 4.80 -13.14 15.87
C PHE A 222 4.27 -14.56 16.06
N LYS A 223 5.12 -15.58 15.99
CA LYS A 223 4.74 -16.98 16.23
C LYS A 223 4.17 -17.18 17.64
N LYS A 224 4.89 -16.70 18.67
CA LYS A 224 4.44 -16.78 20.06
C LYS A 224 3.10 -16.08 20.31
N ALA A 225 2.86 -14.94 19.64
CA ALA A 225 1.61 -14.19 19.78
C ALA A 225 0.40 -14.89 19.13
N GLY A 226 0.59 -15.60 18.01
CA GLY A 226 -0.51 -16.28 17.31
C GLY A 226 -0.64 -17.78 17.58
N GLY A 227 0.24 -18.37 18.39
CA GLY A 227 0.27 -19.80 18.68
C GLY A 227 1.13 -20.59 17.69
N THR A 228 1.31 -21.89 17.97
CA THR A 228 2.24 -22.78 17.23
C THR A 228 1.92 -22.94 15.75
N GLU A 229 0.65 -22.75 15.34
CA GLU A 229 0.22 -22.87 13.95
C GLU A 229 0.28 -21.55 13.17
N TYR A 230 0.47 -20.42 13.85
CA TYR A 230 0.49 -19.12 13.20
C TYR A 230 1.85 -18.80 12.60
N SER A 231 1.90 -18.72 11.28
CA SER A 231 3.09 -18.37 10.52
C SER A 231 2.75 -17.30 9.47
N PRO A 232 2.79 -16.00 9.83
CA PRO A 232 2.51 -14.94 8.88
C PRO A 232 3.67 -14.80 7.89
N LYS A 233 3.36 -14.32 6.69
CA LYS A 233 4.40 -13.93 5.73
C LYS A 233 4.96 -12.56 6.12
N VAL A 234 6.28 -12.43 6.23
CA VAL A 234 6.93 -11.24 6.78
C VAL A 234 7.86 -10.60 5.76
N GLY A 235 7.74 -9.28 5.59
CA GLY A 235 8.71 -8.46 4.87
C GLY A 235 9.28 -7.40 5.80
N VAL A 236 10.60 -7.27 5.90
CA VAL A 236 11.28 -6.25 6.70
C VAL A 236 12.07 -5.35 5.78
N VAL A 237 11.73 -4.07 5.79
CA VAL A 237 12.29 -3.03 4.94
C VAL A 237 12.95 -1.97 5.81
N VAL A 238 14.27 -1.87 5.75
CA VAL A 238 15.03 -0.80 6.41
C VAL A 238 14.90 0.48 5.60
N VAL A 239 14.49 1.57 6.24
CA VAL A 239 14.26 2.88 5.64
C VAL A 239 15.41 3.82 6.00
N LYS A 240 16.15 4.28 5.00
CA LYS A 240 17.30 5.17 5.17
C LYS A 240 17.03 6.54 4.57
N LYS A 241 16.73 7.50 5.45
CA LYS A 241 16.44 8.91 5.09
C LYS A 241 17.67 9.83 5.14
N ARG A 242 18.81 9.40 5.67
CA ARG A 242 20.04 10.21 5.74
C ARG A 242 21.10 9.63 4.83
N ILE A 243 21.01 9.97 3.54
CA ILE A 243 21.89 9.45 2.48
C ILE A 243 22.51 10.58 1.66
N ASN A 244 23.68 10.31 1.09
CA ASN A 244 24.43 11.26 0.25
C ASN A 244 24.05 11.17 -1.23
N THR A 245 23.50 10.04 -1.67
CA THR A 245 23.07 9.82 -3.05
C THR A 245 22.02 10.84 -3.49
N ARG A 246 22.18 11.38 -4.70
CA ARG A 246 21.24 12.30 -5.37
C ARG A 246 21.00 11.83 -6.79
N PHE A 247 19.77 12.01 -7.26
CA PHE A 247 19.38 11.70 -8.64
C PHE A 247 18.81 12.94 -9.29
N PHE A 248 19.04 13.06 -10.59
CA PHE A 248 18.57 14.17 -11.39
C PHE A 248 17.85 13.63 -12.62
N ALA A 249 16.72 14.23 -12.96
CA ALA A 249 16.05 13.98 -14.22
C ALA A 249 16.68 14.86 -15.30
N SER A 250 16.97 14.26 -16.46
CA SER A 250 17.35 15.02 -17.65
C SER A 250 16.12 15.72 -18.21
N LEU A 251 16.12 17.05 -18.17
CA LEU A 251 15.08 17.89 -18.77
C LEU A 251 15.47 18.27 -20.22
N ASN A 252 14.56 18.96 -20.90
CA ASN A 252 14.80 19.46 -22.25
C ASN A 252 16.06 20.34 -22.30
N ARG A 253 16.83 20.21 -23.39
CA ARG A 253 18.06 20.98 -23.66
C ARG A 253 19.19 20.80 -22.64
N GLY A 254 19.31 19.60 -22.05
CA GLY A 254 20.45 19.24 -21.18
C GLY A 254 20.41 19.88 -19.79
N GLN A 255 19.30 20.51 -19.41
CA GLN A 255 19.10 21.00 -18.05
C GLN A 255 18.81 19.84 -17.10
N LEU A 256 19.41 19.87 -15.91
CA LEU A 256 19.12 18.89 -14.86
C LEU A 256 18.04 19.44 -13.92
N GLY A 257 17.09 18.58 -13.58
CA GLY A 257 16.01 18.89 -12.65
C GLY A 257 15.84 17.84 -11.57
N ASN A 258 15.00 18.15 -10.58
CA ASN A 258 14.57 17.17 -9.61
C ASN A 258 13.70 16.09 -10.29
N PRO A 259 13.93 14.81 -10.03
CA PRO A 259 13.02 13.76 -10.44
C PRO A 259 11.61 13.97 -9.86
N PRO A 260 10.55 13.62 -10.61
CA PRO A 260 9.18 13.72 -10.11
C PRO A 260 8.91 12.73 -8.96
N PRO A 261 7.96 13.02 -8.06
CA PRO A 261 7.48 12.06 -7.08
C PRO A 261 7.00 10.75 -7.74
N GLY A 262 7.40 9.62 -7.16
CA GLY A 262 7.18 8.29 -7.70
C GLY A 262 8.36 7.74 -8.51
N THR A 263 9.43 8.50 -8.75
CA THR A 263 10.65 7.95 -9.38
C THR A 263 11.28 6.88 -8.48
N ILE A 264 11.48 5.70 -9.06
CA ILE A 264 12.16 4.55 -8.45
C ILE A 264 13.49 4.34 -9.19
N ILE A 265 14.54 4.04 -8.43
CA ILE A 265 15.84 3.62 -8.96
C ILE A 265 16.22 2.33 -8.25
N ASP A 266 16.17 1.21 -8.97
CA ASP A 266 16.45 -0.14 -8.46
C ASP A 266 17.56 -0.87 -9.25
N THR A 267 18.19 -0.19 -10.21
CA THR A 267 19.30 -0.73 -11.02
C THR A 267 20.53 0.17 -10.97
N GLU A 268 21.69 -0.40 -11.27
CA GLU A 268 23.03 0.22 -11.41
C GLU A 268 23.65 0.81 -10.12
N VAL A 269 22.90 1.58 -9.36
CA VAL A 269 23.36 2.28 -8.14
C VAL A 269 22.96 1.55 -6.85
N THR A 270 22.28 0.42 -7.00
CA THR A 270 21.90 -0.52 -5.94
C THR A 270 23.06 -1.44 -5.57
N LYS A 271 23.02 -2.04 -4.37
CA LYS A 271 24.09 -2.95 -3.94
C LYS A 271 23.80 -4.35 -4.47
N PRO A 272 24.70 -5.02 -5.21
CA PRO A 272 24.45 -6.35 -5.75
C PRO A 272 24.09 -7.41 -4.69
N GLU A 273 24.57 -7.21 -3.46
CA GLU A 273 24.35 -8.13 -2.34
C GLU A 273 22.98 -7.98 -1.68
N TRP A 274 22.28 -6.86 -1.90
CA TRP A 274 21.05 -6.52 -1.19
C TRP A 274 19.89 -6.32 -2.15
N TYR A 275 18.71 -6.76 -1.74
CA TYR A 275 17.48 -6.30 -2.38
C TYR A 275 17.17 -4.88 -1.90
N ASP A 276 17.61 -3.87 -2.66
CA ASP A 276 17.40 -2.46 -2.35
C ASP A 276 16.85 -1.63 -3.52
N PHE A 277 16.28 -0.47 -3.19
CA PHE A 277 15.81 0.52 -4.17
C PHE A 277 15.77 1.92 -3.55
N PHE A 278 15.89 2.94 -4.38
CA PHE A 278 15.65 4.33 -4.02
C PHE A 278 14.26 4.75 -4.51
N LEU A 279 13.58 5.56 -3.72
CA LEU A 279 12.30 6.16 -4.08
C LEU A 279 12.32 7.66 -3.76
N VAL A 280 12.00 8.46 -4.77
CA VAL A 280 11.69 9.89 -4.62
C VAL A 280 10.20 10.00 -4.37
N SER A 281 9.80 10.14 -3.11
CA SER A 281 8.39 10.14 -2.71
C SER A 281 7.77 11.53 -2.66
N GLN A 282 8.55 12.59 -2.43
CA GLN A 282 8.07 13.96 -2.25
C GLN A 282 8.71 14.93 -3.24
N SER A 283 8.01 16.01 -3.60
CA SER A 283 8.57 17.13 -4.34
C SER A 283 9.09 18.21 -3.39
N VAL A 284 10.18 18.88 -3.75
CA VAL A 284 10.73 20.03 -3.00
C VAL A 284 10.54 21.32 -3.81
N ARG A 285 10.23 22.43 -3.12
CA ARG A 285 10.07 23.75 -3.76
C ARG A 285 11.41 24.43 -4.06
N GLN A 286 12.44 24.10 -3.30
CA GLN A 286 13.78 24.65 -3.41
C GLN A 286 14.81 23.57 -3.12
N GLY A 287 15.95 23.65 -3.81
CA GLY A 287 17.08 22.73 -3.65
C GLY A 287 16.88 21.38 -4.35
N THR A 288 17.81 20.47 -4.09
CA THR A 288 17.82 19.12 -4.67
C THR A 288 17.02 18.16 -3.80
N VAL A 289 16.15 17.38 -4.43
CA VAL A 289 15.39 16.33 -3.73
C VAL A 289 16.34 15.23 -3.25
N THR A 290 16.20 14.86 -1.98
CA THR A 290 16.92 13.70 -1.44
C THR A 290 16.01 12.48 -1.49
N PRO A 291 16.36 11.42 -2.24
CA PRO A 291 15.60 10.18 -2.25
C PRO A 291 15.59 9.53 -0.86
N THR A 292 14.74 8.54 -0.68
CA THR A 292 14.81 7.61 0.45
C THR A 292 15.29 6.26 -0.07
N HIS A 293 16.27 5.66 0.61
CA HIS A 293 16.80 4.34 0.27
C HIS A 293 16.11 3.29 1.12
N TYR A 294 15.63 2.23 0.48
CA TYR A 294 14.89 1.13 1.10
C TYR A 294 15.68 -0.15 0.89
N ASN A 295 15.96 -0.89 1.95
CA ASN A 295 16.67 -2.17 1.87
C ASN A 295 15.73 -3.24 2.42
N VAL A 296 15.29 -4.14 1.55
CA VAL A 296 14.48 -5.29 1.94
C VAL A 296 15.44 -6.34 2.49
N VAL A 297 15.59 -6.33 3.81
CA VAL A 297 16.54 -7.19 4.53
C VAL A 297 15.99 -8.59 4.77
N TRP A 298 14.67 -8.76 4.75
CA TRP A 298 14.01 -10.06 4.85
C TRP A 298 12.70 -10.05 4.09
N ASP A 299 12.41 -11.10 3.33
CA ASP A 299 11.14 -11.22 2.60
C ASP A 299 10.67 -12.67 2.43
N THR A 300 9.57 -13.01 3.09
CA THR A 300 8.79 -14.23 2.86
C THR A 300 7.38 -13.94 2.33
N THR A 301 7.13 -12.69 1.92
CA THR A 301 5.81 -12.21 1.47
C THR A 301 5.38 -12.76 0.12
N GLY A 302 6.34 -13.16 -0.71
CA GLY A 302 6.14 -13.56 -2.10
C GLY A 302 5.72 -12.40 -3.00
N LEU A 303 5.91 -11.15 -2.55
CA LEU A 303 5.62 -9.98 -3.37
C LEU A 303 6.73 -9.79 -4.41
N LYS A 304 6.32 -9.46 -5.64
CA LYS A 304 7.27 -9.02 -6.66
C LYS A 304 7.89 -7.68 -6.25
N PRO A 305 9.12 -7.38 -6.66
CA PRO A 305 9.76 -6.11 -6.31
C PRO A 305 8.92 -4.87 -6.63
N ASP A 306 8.31 -4.83 -7.81
CA ASP A 306 7.38 -3.76 -8.23
C ASP A 306 6.21 -3.57 -7.23
N HIS A 307 5.67 -4.65 -6.66
CA HIS A 307 4.58 -4.57 -5.69
C HIS A 307 5.06 -3.99 -4.35
N MET A 308 6.27 -4.37 -3.89
CA MET A 308 6.86 -3.81 -2.67
C MET A 308 7.16 -2.32 -2.82
N GLN A 309 7.73 -1.92 -3.97
CA GLN A 309 8.02 -0.52 -4.29
C GLN A 309 6.74 0.32 -4.36
N ARG A 310 5.70 -0.18 -5.05
CA ARG A 310 4.39 0.49 -5.13
C ARG A 310 3.69 0.59 -3.78
N LEU A 311 3.73 -0.45 -2.96
CA LEU A 311 3.19 -0.41 -1.61
C LEU A 311 3.91 0.65 -0.78
N THR A 312 5.23 0.67 -0.83
CA THR A 312 6.07 1.66 -0.15
C THR A 312 5.66 3.08 -0.55
N TYR A 313 5.53 3.35 -1.86
CA TYR A 313 5.10 4.67 -2.34
C TYR A 313 3.66 5.01 -1.89
N LYS A 314 2.73 4.06 -1.91
CA LYS A 314 1.36 4.28 -1.39
C LYS A 314 1.36 4.64 0.08
N MET A 315 2.18 3.99 0.90
CA MET A 315 2.26 4.31 2.33
C MET A 315 2.75 5.74 2.57
N CYS A 316 3.51 6.34 1.66
CA CYS A 316 3.91 7.75 1.75
C CYS A 316 2.75 8.75 1.56
N HIS A 317 1.56 8.30 1.15
CA HIS A 317 0.37 9.16 0.96
C HIS A 317 -0.56 9.16 2.18
N LEU A 318 -0.28 8.36 3.21
CA LEU A 318 -1.21 8.10 4.31
C LEU A 318 -0.86 8.85 5.60
N TYR A 319 -0.07 9.92 5.50
CA TYR A 319 0.28 10.76 6.64
C TYR A 319 -0.69 11.94 6.77
N TYR A 320 -1.50 11.95 7.83
CA TYR A 320 -2.65 12.85 7.93
C TYR A 320 -2.31 14.30 8.25
N ASN A 321 -1.12 14.58 8.79
CA ASN A 321 -0.71 15.95 9.10
C ASN A 321 -0.09 16.66 7.88
N TRP A 322 -0.19 16.08 6.66
CA TRP A 322 0.30 16.69 5.43
C TRP A 322 -0.62 16.34 4.23
N PRO A 323 -1.15 17.33 3.50
CA PRO A 323 -2.02 17.09 2.34
C PRO A 323 -1.19 16.77 1.08
N GLY A 324 -0.35 15.74 1.14
CA GLY A 324 0.53 15.34 0.06
C GLY A 324 1.39 14.12 0.41
N THR A 325 2.29 13.74 -0.49
CA THR A 325 3.25 12.68 -0.20
C THR A 325 4.35 13.17 0.75
N ILE A 326 4.76 12.29 1.66
CA ILE A 326 5.88 12.51 2.57
C ILE A 326 7.08 11.64 2.21
N ARG A 327 8.25 11.99 2.75
CA ARG A 327 9.53 11.36 2.43
C ARG A 327 9.63 9.87 2.74
N VAL A 328 8.97 9.41 3.80
CA VAL A 328 9.01 8.04 4.32
C VAL A 328 7.58 7.49 4.43
N PRO A 329 7.36 6.17 4.52
CA PRO A 329 6.04 5.60 4.74
C PRO A 329 5.36 6.20 5.98
N ALA A 330 4.04 6.43 5.91
CA ALA A 330 3.28 7.01 7.03
C ALA A 330 3.48 6.26 8.37
N PRO A 331 3.50 4.91 8.43
CA PRO A 331 3.80 4.19 9.67
C PRO A 331 5.15 4.59 10.29
N CYS A 332 6.21 4.78 9.50
CA CYS A 332 7.51 5.26 9.99
C CYS A 332 7.42 6.69 10.52
N GLN A 333 6.74 7.58 9.78
CA GLN A 333 6.60 8.96 10.20
C GLN A 333 5.78 9.07 11.51
N TYR A 334 4.76 8.23 11.67
CA TYR A 334 3.99 8.12 12.91
C TYR A 334 4.84 7.59 14.06
N ALA A 335 5.60 6.50 13.83
CA ALA A 335 6.53 5.97 14.82
C ALA A 335 7.56 7.01 15.27
N HIS A 336 8.10 7.79 14.33
CA HIS A 336 9.00 8.90 14.61
C HIS A 336 8.34 9.97 15.49
N LYS A 337 7.15 10.45 15.13
CA LYS A 337 6.42 11.47 15.90
C LYS A 337 6.08 10.99 17.31
N LEU A 338 5.65 9.74 17.44
CA LEU A 338 5.38 9.11 18.71
C LEU A 338 6.63 9.02 19.59
N ALA A 339 7.71 8.45 19.06
CA ALA A 339 8.98 8.30 19.77
C ALA A 339 9.56 9.65 20.18
N PHE A 340 9.46 10.66 19.30
CA PHE A 340 9.89 12.03 19.57
C PHE A 340 9.08 12.68 20.69
N LEU A 341 7.74 12.65 20.62
CA LEU A 341 6.87 13.21 21.67
C LEU A 341 7.13 12.56 23.03
N VAL A 342 7.22 11.23 23.05
CA VAL A 342 7.43 10.49 24.29
C VAL A 342 8.84 10.69 24.82
N GLY A 343 9.85 10.65 23.96
CA GLY A 343 11.24 10.86 24.32
C GLY A 343 11.53 12.27 24.81
N GLN A 344 10.93 13.29 24.19
CA GLN A 344 11.24 14.69 24.47
C GLN A 344 10.33 15.34 25.51
N SER A 345 9.07 14.91 25.65
CA SER A 345 8.09 15.62 26.48
C SER A 345 7.41 14.75 27.55
N ILE A 346 7.04 13.50 27.24
CA ILE A 346 6.23 12.68 28.15
C ILE A 346 7.11 11.90 29.15
N HIS A 347 8.24 11.35 28.68
CA HIS A 347 9.21 10.56 29.44
C HIS A 347 8.63 9.35 30.22
N ARG A 348 7.42 8.89 29.88
CA ARG A 348 6.74 7.71 30.43
C ARG A 348 5.82 7.08 29.36
N ASP A 349 5.38 5.85 29.60
CA ASP A 349 4.44 5.19 28.69
C ASP A 349 3.10 5.97 28.63
N PRO A 350 2.61 6.27 27.41
CA PRO A 350 1.28 6.84 27.20
C PRO A 350 0.17 5.89 27.66
N SER A 351 -1.00 6.46 27.99
CA SER A 351 -2.16 5.66 28.41
C SER A 351 -2.58 4.66 27.32
N PRO A 352 -2.81 3.37 27.65
CA PRO A 352 -3.30 2.37 26.70
C PRO A 352 -4.63 2.77 26.02
N ALA A 353 -5.46 3.58 26.67
CA ALA A 353 -6.72 4.07 26.10
C ALA A 353 -6.52 4.95 24.85
N LEU A 354 -5.31 5.47 24.64
CA LEU A 354 -4.93 6.28 23.49
C LEU A 354 -4.26 5.47 22.37
N ALA A 355 -3.98 4.18 22.58
CA ALA A 355 -3.19 3.37 21.65
C ALA A 355 -3.83 3.29 20.25
N ASP A 356 -5.16 3.28 20.17
CA ASP A 356 -5.95 3.26 18.92
C ASP A 356 -6.15 4.65 18.28
N ARG A 357 -5.48 5.69 18.80
CA ARG A 357 -5.60 7.08 18.33
C ARG A 357 -4.24 7.64 17.95
N LEU A 358 -4.22 8.50 16.95
CA LEU A 358 -3.04 9.25 16.54
C LEU A 358 -2.88 10.53 17.40
N TYR A 359 -2.83 10.40 18.73
CA TYR A 359 -2.79 11.53 19.68
C TYR A 359 -1.46 12.33 19.65
N PHE A 360 -0.46 11.81 18.95
CA PHE A 360 0.89 12.34 18.87
C PHE A 360 1.15 13.16 17.59
N LEU A 361 0.10 13.49 16.83
CA LEU A 361 0.22 14.25 15.58
C LEU A 361 0.37 15.74 15.76
#